data_AF-A0A222E207-F1
#
_entry.id   AF-A0A222E207-F1
#
_cell.length_a   1.000
_cell.length_b   1.000
_cell.length_c   1.000
_cell.angle_alpha   90.00
_cell.angle_beta   90.00
_cell.angle_gamma   90.00
#
_symmetry.space_group_name_H-M   'P 1'
#
loop_
_entity.id
_entity.type
_entity.pdbx_description
1 polymer ?
#
loop_
_entity_poly.entity_id
_entity_poly.type
_entity_poly.pdbx_seq_one_letter_code
_entity_poly.pdbx_strand_id
1 'polypeptide(L)'
;MSPGPFCLQRRKLDTAATAKGIGPHPTPDRPRPTSPSRAPVGRAIDPHSPETTSLDSIRRRQYTLPHTRFRQPATGLAVNRGTRCRGVTVYKLGLVLLLFGLAAPVLAEREVHVVAVGRGHQTDNYYALPEARVRVDRPGHDISLVLLDGGVLHWQIETTAGTIISDIIRSGPSAQDSKVSLTGIPMVGVQVTGLPLVYRPSGRKFRGLVDAVADRFGTDHISSFQAAHKANQHPLTVDHIDTTTAALARNYLPQFLRGYDDLSPDIRTWIDTDDDDTEFDVAFDAGGITLTGPSGPRRFPVTPDVPEILLPVAGVYDPTSQVIYCITIGAEGYLYSVDVRTGVWTVVTSLDEYDAAGLLYDADTRQLVLTGAFSRPGDIRVFGLDGHRASAFIPITGFPGLTDLFDYGNEHGPPLIPRVFSDGWLLIEARVGDDGPDRASAQYRLYALQIATGEVRLLRFGTG
;
A
#
# COMPACT_ATOMS: atom_id res chain seq x y z
N MET A 1 21.86 -39.12 -23.29
CA MET A 1 21.30 -38.03 -24.13
C MET A 1 21.17 -36.82 -23.22
N SER A 2 22.11 -35.89 -23.34
CA SER A 2 22.18 -34.64 -22.56
C SER A 2 22.05 -33.47 -23.50
N PRO A 3 21.29 -32.42 -23.18
CA PRO A 3 21.41 -31.13 -23.85
C PRO A 3 22.26 -30.17 -23.00
N GLY A 4 23.28 -29.61 -23.64
CA GLY A 4 24.13 -28.54 -23.09
C GLY A 4 23.54 -27.13 -23.31
N PRO A 5 24.24 -26.08 -22.83
CA PRO A 5 23.65 -24.79 -22.53
C PRO A 5 23.75 -23.76 -23.67
N PHE A 6 22.77 -22.86 -23.73
CA PHE A 6 22.73 -21.70 -24.62
C PHE A 6 23.58 -20.54 -24.07
N CYS A 7 24.44 -20.00 -24.93
CA CYS A 7 25.32 -18.86 -24.69
C CYS A 7 24.81 -17.66 -25.51
N LEU A 8 24.56 -16.52 -24.87
CA LEU A 8 24.04 -15.30 -25.52
C LEU A 8 25.14 -14.23 -25.55
N GLN A 9 25.60 -13.91 -26.77
CA GLN A 9 26.66 -12.95 -27.06
C GLN A 9 26.16 -11.50 -26.97
N ARG A 10 26.97 -10.65 -26.30
CA ARG A 10 26.93 -9.18 -26.37
C ARG A 10 27.46 -8.69 -27.71
N ARG A 11 26.74 -7.78 -28.39
CA ARG A 11 27.29 -6.96 -29.49
C ARG A 11 27.75 -5.59 -28.95
N LYS A 12 29.04 -5.33 -29.07
CA LYS A 12 29.65 -3.98 -29.12
C LYS A 12 29.50 -3.44 -30.55
N LEU A 13 29.26 -2.14 -30.69
CA LEU A 13 29.40 -1.40 -31.93
C LEU A 13 30.27 -0.18 -31.66
N ASP A 14 31.51 -0.24 -32.14
CA ASP A 14 32.42 0.89 -32.23
C ASP A 14 32.49 1.38 -33.69
N THR A 15 32.27 2.68 -33.82
CA THR A 15 32.75 3.71 -34.75
C THR A 15 33.71 3.33 -35.89
N ALA A 16 33.41 3.80 -37.11
CA ALA A 16 34.42 4.24 -38.08
C ALA A 16 33.87 5.35 -39.01
N ALA A 17 34.69 6.38 -39.18
CA ALA A 17 34.43 7.61 -39.93
C ALA A 17 34.70 7.49 -41.43
N THR A 18 34.08 8.34 -42.24
CA THR A 18 34.69 8.85 -43.49
C THR A 18 34.16 10.26 -43.80
N ALA A 19 35.09 11.19 -43.98
CA ALA A 19 34.85 12.58 -44.34
C ALA A 19 34.80 12.79 -45.86
N LYS A 20 33.99 13.76 -46.32
CA LYS A 20 34.27 14.63 -47.47
C LYS A 20 33.28 15.80 -47.48
N GLY A 21 33.81 17.02 -47.39
CA GLY A 21 33.03 18.26 -47.44
C GLY A 21 32.76 18.75 -48.85
N ILE A 22 31.91 19.78 -48.96
CA ILE A 22 31.87 20.86 -49.98
C ILE A 22 30.79 21.88 -49.54
N GLY A 23 31.16 23.17 -49.45
CA GLY A 23 30.36 24.34 -49.86
C GLY A 23 29.35 24.98 -48.87
N PRO A 24 29.46 26.29 -48.57
CA PRO A 24 28.41 27.04 -47.89
C PRO A 24 27.45 27.69 -48.91
N HIS A 25 26.14 27.59 -48.68
CA HIS A 25 25.13 28.39 -49.37
C HIS A 25 24.23 29.12 -48.36
N PRO A 26 23.77 30.34 -48.69
CA PRO A 26 23.25 31.31 -47.74
C PRO A 26 21.76 31.13 -47.44
N THR A 27 21.38 31.45 -46.20
CA THR A 27 20.00 31.51 -45.72
C THR A 27 19.35 32.83 -46.16
N PRO A 28 18.11 32.84 -46.68
CA PRO A 28 17.39 34.08 -46.95
C PRO A 28 16.59 34.56 -45.74
N ASP A 29 16.63 35.87 -45.55
CA ASP A 29 15.86 36.67 -44.60
C ASP A 29 14.35 36.39 -44.66
N ARG A 30 13.72 36.22 -43.49
CA ARG A 30 12.27 36.32 -43.32
C ARG A 30 11.91 37.57 -42.53
N PRO A 31 10.90 38.35 -42.97
CA PRO A 31 10.53 39.61 -42.34
C PRO A 31 9.68 39.42 -41.07
N ARG A 32 9.91 40.29 -40.09
CA ARG A 32 9.06 40.49 -38.90
C ARG A 32 7.69 41.05 -39.31
N PRO A 33 6.58 40.56 -38.73
CA PRO A 33 5.35 41.32 -38.70
C PRO A 33 5.35 42.27 -37.49
N THR A 34 5.11 43.54 -37.79
CA THR A 34 4.71 44.59 -36.85
C THR A 34 3.28 44.33 -36.36
N SER A 35 3.00 44.61 -35.09
CA SER A 35 1.64 44.77 -34.58
C SER A 35 1.59 45.94 -33.59
N PRO A 36 0.48 46.71 -33.58
CA PRO A 36 0.46 48.03 -33.00
C PRO A 36 -0.05 48.06 -31.56
N SER A 37 0.47 49.08 -30.87
CA SER A 37 0.05 49.68 -29.61
C SER A 37 -1.47 49.83 -29.42
N ARG A 38 -1.94 49.49 -28.21
CA ARG A 38 -2.95 50.26 -27.47
C ARG A 38 -2.95 49.89 -25.97
N ALA A 39 -2.75 50.91 -25.13
CA ALA A 39 -3.09 50.90 -23.70
C ALA A 39 -4.62 51.11 -23.51
N PRO A 40 -5.18 50.86 -22.30
CA PRO A 40 -5.21 51.95 -21.32
C PRO A 40 -5.04 51.53 -19.83
N VAL A 41 -4.37 52.43 -19.08
CA VAL A 41 -4.71 53.00 -17.77
C VAL A 41 -5.53 52.15 -16.77
N GLY A 42 -4.83 51.67 -15.74
CA GLY A 42 -4.97 52.14 -14.35
C GLY A 42 -6.03 51.52 -13.43
N ARG A 43 -5.59 50.76 -12.43
CA ARG A 43 -5.95 50.99 -11.01
C ARG A 43 -5.04 50.20 -10.07
N ALA A 44 -4.49 50.92 -9.09
CA ALA A 44 -3.76 50.40 -7.95
C ALA A 44 -4.72 49.71 -6.96
N ILE A 45 -4.30 48.59 -6.37
CA ILE A 45 -4.57 48.13 -5.01
C ILE A 45 -3.46 47.12 -4.67
N ASP A 46 -2.71 47.42 -3.61
CA ASP A 46 -1.97 46.51 -2.72
C ASP A 46 -1.95 47.28 -1.37
N PRO A 47 -1.93 46.66 -0.17
CA PRO A 47 -1.28 45.38 0.14
C PRO A 47 -2.02 44.46 1.14
N HIS A 48 -1.44 43.27 1.34
CA HIS A 48 -1.57 42.32 2.47
C HIS A 48 -2.22 40.96 2.15
N SER A 49 -1.39 39.97 1.81
CA SER A 49 -1.32 38.68 2.52
C SER A 49 -0.16 37.83 1.99
N PRO A 50 0.83 37.47 2.81
CA PRO A 50 1.76 36.41 2.46
C PRO A 50 1.24 35.07 2.99
N GLU A 51 0.59 34.28 2.14
CA GLU A 51 0.52 32.83 2.34
C GLU A 51 1.73 32.19 1.67
N THR A 52 2.86 32.23 2.37
CA THR A 52 3.93 31.26 2.15
C THR A 52 3.45 29.90 2.65
N THR A 53 3.14 29.00 1.72
CA THR A 53 3.00 27.56 2.02
C THR A 53 4.39 27.05 2.41
N SER A 54 4.67 27.08 3.71
CA SER A 54 5.92 26.59 4.29
C SER A 54 6.00 25.06 4.22
N LEU A 55 7.16 24.57 3.81
CA LEU A 55 7.63 23.18 3.86
C LEU A 55 7.88 22.65 5.29
N ASP A 56 7.34 23.31 6.33
CA ASP A 56 7.57 22.97 7.75
C ASP A 56 6.55 22.01 8.39
N SER A 57 5.56 21.49 7.67
CA SER A 57 4.55 20.59 8.27
C SER A 57 4.99 19.11 8.43
N ILE A 58 6.25 18.77 8.11
CA ILE A 58 6.84 17.43 8.30
C ILE A 58 7.90 17.40 9.43
N ARG A 59 7.78 18.26 10.46
CA ARG A 59 8.64 18.16 11.66
C ARG A 59 7.85 18.27 12.96
N ARG A 60 7.51 17.10 13.51
CA ARG A 60 7.66 16.70 14.94
C ARG A 60 6.77 15.48 15.22
N ARG A 61 7.35 14.28 15.13
CA ARG A 61 6.99 13.16 16.02
C ARG A 61 8.28 12.49 16.43
N GLN A 62 8.82 12.94 17.56
CA GLN A 62 9.92 12.26 18.22
C GLN A 62 9.36 11.04 18.92
N TYR A 63 9.94 9.89 18.60
CA TYR A 63 9.64 8.60 19.19
C TYR A 63 10.22 8.55 20.60
N THR A 64 9.37 8.24 21.58
CA THR A 64 9.80 7.72 22.88
C THR A 64 8.69 6.79 23.35
N LEU A 65 8.93 5.48 23.30
CA LEU A 65 8.02 4.45 23.79
C LEU A 65 8.26 4.23 25.29
N PRO A 66 7.24 4.28 26.16
CA PRO A 66 7.32 3.69 27.49
C PRO A 66 6.46 2.41 27.55
N HIS A 67 7.09 1.24 27.76
CA HIS A 67 6.37 0.00 28.07
C HIS A 67 6.43 -0.31 29.56
N THR A 68 5.26 -0.40 30.18
CA THR A 68 5.07 -0.79 31.59
C THR A 68 4.57 -2.24 31.62
N ARG A 69 5.30 -3.12 32.30
CA ARG A 69 4.97 -4.56 32.42
C ARG A 69 3.68 -4.77 33.24
N PHE A 70 2.68 -5.46 32.68
CA PHE A 70 1.59 -6.07 33.43
C PHE A 70 1.67 -7.61 33.34
N ARG A 71 1.83 -8.27 34.49
CA ARG A 71 1.69 -9.73 34.64
C ARG A 71 0.21 -10.08 34.81
N GLN A 72 -0.32 -10.99 34.00
CA GLN A 72 -1.56 -11.71 34.30
C GLN A 72 -1.28 -13.16 34.72
N PRO A 73 -2.01 -13.72 35.70
CA PRO A 73 -1.89 -15.10 36.12
C PRO A 73 -2.82 -16.05 35.36
N ALA A 74 -2.36 -17.29 35.23
CA ALA A 74 -3.08 -18.41 34.63
C ALA A 74 -4.31 -18.86 35.46
N THR A 75 -5.40 -19.14 34.75
CA THR A 75 -6.53 -20.00 35.16
C THR A 75 -6.93 -20.79 33.91
N GLY A 76 -7.30 -22.06 33.89
CA GLY A 76 -7.78 -22.98 34.91
C GLY A 76 -8.84 -23.86 34.24
N LEU A 77 -8.56 -25.16 34.13
CA LEU A 77 -9.37 -26.22 33.52
C LEU A 77 -10.90 -26.17 33.77
N ALA A 78 -11.69 -26.58 32.76
CA ALA A 78 -12.87 -27.42 32.99
C ALA A 78 -13.22 -28.29 31.77
N VAL A 79 -13.10 -29.61 31.97
CA VAL A 79 -13.56 -30.70 31.09
C VAL A 79 -15.06 -30.90 31.33
N ASN A 80 -15.86 -31.01 30.27
CA ASN A 80 -17.24 -31.47 30.37
C ASN A 80 -17.49 -32.68 29.46
N ARG A 81 -17.94 -33.79 30.08
CA ARG A 81 -18.29 -35.08 29.45
C ARG A 81 -19.79 -35.31 29.60
N GLY A 82 -20.39 -35.92 28.58
CA GLY A 82 -21.74 -36.50 28.58
C GLY A 82 -22.62 -35.84 27.51
N THR A 83 -23.40 -36.53 26.68
CA THR A 83 -24.09 -37.80 26.92
C THR A 83 -24.51 -38.40 25.56
N ARG A 84 -24.48 -39.74 25.44
CA ARG A 84 -25.00 -40.50 24.30
C ARG A 84 -26.53 -40.60 24.39
N CYS A 85 -27.23 -40.41 23.27
CA CYS A 85 -28.58 -40.94 23.06
C CYS A 85 -28.64 -41.77 21.76
N ARG A 86 -28.97 -43.06 21.91
CA ARG A 86 -29.56 -43.95 20.88
C ARG A 86 -30.95 -43.37 20.53
N GLY A 87 -31.46 -43.32 19.31
CA GLY A 87 -31.56 -44.35 18.29
C GLY A 87 -33.05 -44.68 18.11
N VAL A 88 -33.70 -44.18 17.05
CA VAL A 88 -35.00 -44.68 16.58
C VAL A 88 -35.06 -44.62 15.06
N THR A 89 -35.33 -45.77 14.47
CA THR A 89 -35.46 -46.07 13.05
C THR A 89 -36.85 -45.65 12.56
N VAL A 90 -36.92 -44.65 11.66
CA VAL A 90 -38.13 -44.34 10.87
C VAL A 90 -37.73 -44.29 9.40
N TYR A 91 -37.38 -45.45 8.85
CA TYR A 91 -37.18 -45.64 7.41
C TYR A 91 -38.46 -46.24 6.84
N LYS A 92 -39.20 -45.48 6.02
CA LYS A 92 -39.95 -45.92 4.80
C LYS A 92 -41.22 -45.11 4.43
N LEU A 93 -41.60 -44.07 5.17
CA LEU A 93 -42.67 -43.14 4.73
C LEU A 93 -42.17 -41.72 4.37
N GLY A 94 -40.85 -41.51 4.28
CA GLY A 94 -40.21 -40.22 4.06
C GLY A 94 -39.50 -40.07 2.71
N LEU A 95 -39.84 -40.87 1.69
CA LEU A 95 -39.17 -40.81 0.37
C LEU A 95 -39.98 -40.03 -0.69
N VAL A 96 -41.30 -39.87 -0.53
CA VAL A 96 -42.14 -39.19 -1.53
C VAL A 96 -42.34 -37.69 -1.21
N LEU A 97 -42.26 -37.29 0.06
CA LEU A 97 -42.22 -35.87 0.46
C LEU A 97 -40.82 -35.23 0.34
N LEU A 98 -39.78 -36.05 0.13
CA LEU A 98 -38.40 -35.57 -0.07
C LEU A 98 -38.11 -35.15 -1.52
N LEU A 99 -39.00 -35.50 -2.46
CA LEU A 99 -38.86 -35.17 -3.89
C LEU A 99 -39.60 -33.88 -4.31
N PHE A 100 -40.54 -33.37 -3.51
CA PHE A 100 -41.25 -32.10 -3.78
C PHE A 100 -40.83 -30.93 -2.87
N GLY A 101 -39.93 -31.16 -1.90
CA GLY A 101 -39.54 -30.16 -0.91
C GLY A 101 -38.21 -29.41 -1.15
N LEU A 102 -37.49 -29.66 -2.25
CA LEU A 102 -36.11 -29.15 -2.43
C LEU A 102 -35.81 -28.59 -3.82
N ALA A 103 -36.80 -27.99 -4.46
CA ALA A 103 -36.56 -26.98 -5.49
C ALA A 103 -36.99 -25.62 -4.93
N ALA A 104 -36.46 -25.25 -3.76
CA ALA A 104 -36.34 -23.82 -3.49
C ALA A 104 -35.56 -23.27 -4.68
N PRO A 105 -36.07 -22.26 -5.41
CA PRO A 105 -35.25 -21.60 -6.41
C PRO A 105 -33.95 -21.26 -5.69
N VAL A 106 -32.83 -21.82 -6.17
CA VAL A 106 -31.52 -21.29 -5.82
C VAL A 106 -31.62 -19.86 -6.33
N LEU A 107 -32.00 -18.93 -5.44
CA LEU A 107 -32.01 -17.53 -5.74
C LEU A 107 -30.60 -17.25 -6.18
N ALA A 108 -30.42 -17.00 -7.48
CA ALA A 108 -29.13 -16.70 -8.03
C ALA A 108 -28.54 -15.58 -7.17
N GLU A 109 -27.33 -15.82 -6.68
CA GLU A 109 -26.66 -14.86 -5.81
C GLU A 109 -26.62 -13.51 -6.51
N ARG A 110 -27.09 -12.48 -5.82
CA ARG A 110 -27.21 -11.13 -6.36
C ARG A 110 -25.83 -10.59 -6.69
N GLU A 111 -25.64 -10.10 -7.91
CA GLU A 111 -24.37 -9.54 -8.34
C GLU A 111 -24.28 -8.07 -7.91
N VAL A 112 -23.19 -7.71 -7.22
CA VAL A 112 -22.98 -6.33 -6.74
C VAL A 112 -21.85 -5.71 -7.54
N HIS A 113 -22.17 -4.73 -8.39
CA HIS A 113 -21.20 -4.06 -9.24
C HIS A 113 -20.99 -2.62 -8.77
N VAL A 114 -19.73 -2.20 -8.70
CA VAL A 114 -19.36 -0.83 -8.34
C VAL A 114 -18.83 -0.07 -9.55
N VAL A 115 -19.31 1.15 -9.75
CA VAL A 115 -18.81 2.09 -10.76
C VAL A 115 -18.44 3.41 -10.09
N ALA A 116 -17.20 3.85 -10.26
CA ALA A 116 -16.67 5.08 -9.67
C ALA A 116 -16.27 6.12 -10.72
N VAL A 117 -16.80 7.33 -10.64
CA VAL A 117 -16.50 8.43 -11.56
C VAL A 117 -16.17 9.71 -10.81
N GLY A 118 -14.98 10.26 -11.05
CA GLY A 118 -14.54 11.50 -10.39
C GLY A 118 -15.24 12.74 -10.91
N ARG A 119 -15.26 12.88 -12.24
CA ARG A 119 -15.88 14.01 -12.94
C ARG A 119 -16.62 13.51 -14.16
N GLY A 120 -17.78 14.08 -14.45
CA GLY A 120 -18.52 13.75 -15.67
C GLY A 120 -17.85 14.27 -16.94
N HIS A 121 -18.31 13.73 -18.06
CA HIS A 121 -18.07 14.26 -19.38
C HIS A 121 -18.93 15.52 -19.58
N GLN A 122 -18.30 16.65 -19.87
CA GLN A 122 -19.03 17.87 -20.19
C GLN A 122 -19.75 17.70 -21.52
N THR A 123 -21.06 17.91 -21.55
CA THR A 123 -21.85 17.89 -22.79
C THR A 123 -21.78 19.22 -23.53
N ASP A 124 -22.20 19.23 -24.79
CA ASP A 124 -22.32 20.45 -25.60
C ASP A 124 -23.33 21.45 -25.01
N ASN A 125 -24.28 20.97 -24.21
CA ASN A 125 -25.17 21.84 -23.45
C ASN A 125 -24.46 22.30 -22.17
N TYR A 126 -24.00 23.56 -22.19
CA TYR A 126 -23.31 24.19 -21.06
C TYR A 126 -24.11 24.17 -19.74
N TYR A 127 -25.45 24.16 -19.82
CA TYR A 127 -26.33 24.14 -18.65
C TYR A 127 -26.72 22.73 -18.20
N ALA A 128 -26.39 21.70 -18.99
CA ALA A 128 -26.60 20.33 -18.57
C ALA A 128 -25.53 19.92 -17.55
N LEU A 129 -25.92 19.03 -16.64
CA LEU A 129 -24.96 18.38 -15.75
C LEU A 129 -23.95 17.57 -16.59
N PRO A 130 -22.67 17.51 -16.18
CA PRO A 130 -21.72 16.58 -16.76
C PRO A 130 -22.27 15.14 -16.70
N GLU A 131 -21.98 14.32 -17.70
CA GLU A 131 -22.56 12.97 -17.84
C GLU A 131 -21.55 11.86 -17.50
N ALA A 132 -22.02 10.80 -16.86
CA ALA A 132 -21.32 9.51 -16.81
C ALA A 132 -22.24 8.43 -17.36
N ARG A 133 -21.84 7.82 -18.47
CA ARG A 133 -22.62 6.75 -19.10
C ARG A 133 -22.17 5.40 -18.59
N VAL A 134 -23.12 4.56 -18.23
CA VAL A 134 -22.89 3.19 -17.75
C VAL A 134 -23.77 2.26 -18.56
N ARG A 135 -23.17 1.24 -19.18
CA ARG A 135 -23.91 0.17 -19.85
C ARG A 135 -23.81 -1.10 -19.00
N VAL A 136 -24.96 -1.66 -18.63
CA VAL A 136 -25.05 -2.91 -17.88
C VAL A 136 -25.57 -4.01 -18.80
N ASP A 137 -24.75 -5.03 -19.01
CA ASP A 137 -24.99 -6.14 -19.92
C ASP A 137 -24.89 -7.48 -19.18
N ARG A 138 -25.89 -7.77 -18.35
CA ARG A 138 -25.94 -8.95 -17.48
C ARG A 138 -27.31 -9.65 -17.60
N PRO A 139 -27.63 -10.23 -18.77
CA PRO A 139 -28.95 -10.82 -19.01
C PRO A 139 -29.20 -12.03 -18.11
N GLY A 140 -30.36 -12.07 -17.46
CA GLY A 140 -30.77 -13.17 -16.58
C GLY A 140 -30.22 -13.09 -15.15
N HIS A 141 -29.49 -12.02 -14.81
CA HIS A 141 -28.90 -11.81 -13.49
C HIS A 141 -29.61 -10.65 -12.75
N ASP A 142 -29.73 -10.79 -11.41
CA ASP A 142 -30.21 -9.73 -10.53
C ASP A 142 -29.03 -8.86 -10.08
N ILE A 143 -29.04 -7.58 -10.47
CA ILE A 143 -27.92 -6.66 -10.29
C ILE A 143 -28.23 -5.59 -9.25
N SER A 144 -27.31 -5.42 -8.30
CA SER A 144 -27.20 -4.21 -7.49
C SER A 144 -26.04 -3.34 -7.99
N LEU A 145 -26.34 -2.09 -8.34
CA LEU A 145 -25.36 -1.15 -8.86
C LEU A 145 -25.03 -0.08 -7.81
N VAL A 146 -23.75 0.05 -7.49
CA VAL A 146 -23.22 1.08 -6.59
C VAL A 146 -22.47 2.12 -7.42
N LEU A 147 -22.93 3.36 -7.37
CA LEU A 147 -22.40 4.50 -8.10
C LEU A 147 -21.68 5.44 -7.15
N LEU A 148 -20.38 5.65 -7.37
CA LEU A 148 -19.55 6.54 -6.57
C LEU A 148 -19.17 7.76 -7.41
N ASP A 149 -19.56 8.95 -6.99
CA ASP A 149 -19.24 10.19 -7.71
C ASP A 149 -18.48 11.23 -6.87
N GLY A 150 -17.72 12.08 -7.56
CA GLY A 150 -16.97 13.20 -6.97
C GLY A 150 -17.77 14.49 -6.79
N GLY A 151 -19.10 14.46 -6.97
CA GLY A 151 -19.96 15.64 -6.95
C GLY A 151 -20.88 15.70 -8.16
N VAL A 152 -21.20 16.90 -8.61
CA VAL A 152 -22.25 17.20 -9.60
C VAL A 152 -22.13 16.37 -10.90
N LEU A 153 -23.03 15.40 -11.08
CA LEU A 153 -22.99 14.43 -12.18
C LEU A 153 -24.37 13.89 -12.58
N HIS A 154 -24.61 13.67 -13.87
CA HIS A 154 -25.75 12.89 -14.34
C HIS A 154 -25.29 11.49 -14.76
N TRP A 155 -25.66 10.49 -13.96
CA TRP A 155 -25.51 9.08 -14.29
C TRP A 155 -26.58 8.66 -15.31
N GLN A 156 -26.14 8.21 -16.48
CA GLN A 156 -27.00 7.66 -17.53
C GLN A 156 -26.73 6.17 -17.63
N ILE A 157 -27.68 5.37 -17.15
CA ILE A 157 -27.56 3.92 -17.14
C ILE A 157 -28.39 3.34 -18.26
N GLU A 158 -27.78 2.51 -19.08
CA GLU A 158 -28.45 1.72 -20.12
C GLU A 158 -28.31 0.23 -19.79
N THR A 159 -29.36 -0.54 -20.03
CA THR A 159 -29.39 -1.99 -19.81
C THR A 159 -29.61 -2.72 -21.12
N THR A 160 -28.99 -3.89 -21.28
CA THR A 160 -29.34 -4.80 -22.37
C THR A 160 -30.59 -5.61 -22.04
N ALA A 161 -31.21 -6.18 -23.07
CA ALA A 161 -32.43 -6.98 -22.91
C ALA A 161 -32.20 -8.14 -21.93
N GLY A 162 -33.10 -8.27 -20.94
CA GLY A 162 -33.02 -9.31 -19.92
C GLY A 162 -32.11 -9.00 -18.73
N THR A 163 -31.42 -7.85 -18.73
CA THR A 163 -30.68 -7.36 -17.54
C THR A 163 -31.67 -6.77 -16.53
N ILE A 164 -31.58 -7.18 -15.26
CA ILE A 164 -32.45 -6.70 -14.19
C ILE A 164 -31.60 -5.97 -13.16
N ILE A 165 -31.88 -4.68 -12.93
CA ILE A 165 -31.27 -3.91 -11.85
C ILE A 165 -32.29 -3.79 -10.72
N SER A 166 -32.06 -4.48 -9.61
CA SER A 166 -32.91 -4.41 -8.41
C SER A 166 -32.65 -3.18 -7.56
N ASP A 167 -31.38 -2.77 -7.46
CA ASP A 167 -30.95 -1.69 -6.59
C ASP A 167 -29.97 -0.76 -7.31
N ILE A 168 -30.18 0.56 -7.14
CA ILE A 168 -29.21 1.59 -7.51
C ILE A 168 -28.88 2.41 -6.27
N ILE A 169 -27.67 2.23 -5.77
CA ILE A 169 -27.11 2.98 -4.66
C ILE A 169 -26.18 4.05 -5.22
N ARG A 170 -26.35 5.29 -4.74
CA ARG A 170 -25.47 6.40 -5.10
C ARG A 170 -24.75 6.89 -3.86
N SER A 171 -23.46 7.19 -3.96
CA SER A 171 -22.67 7.87 -2.93
C SER A 171 -21.80 8.95 -3.55
N GLY A 172 -21.79 10.12 -2.92
CA GLY A 172 -21.07 11.31 -3.36
C GLY A 172 -21.14 12.40 -2.28
N PRO A 173 -20.49 13.56 -2.50
CA PRO A 173 -20.37 14.63 -1.51
C PRO A 173 -21.72 15.18 -1.01
N SER A 174 -22.73 15.25 -1.88
CA SER A 174 -24.06 15.78 -1.54
C SER A 174 -25.17 15.03 -2.26
N ALA A 175 -26.31 14.86 -1.59
CA ALA A 175 -27.51 14.19 -2.12
C ALA A 175 -28.08 14.90 -3.36
N GLN A 176 -27.95 16.22 -3.46
CA GLN A 176 -28.61 17.03 -4.48
C GLN A 176 -27.78 17.21 -5.76
N ASP A 177 -26.49 16.86 -5.72
CA ASP A 177 -25.55 17.24 -6.75
C ASP A 177 -25.70 16.38 -8.01
N SER A 178 -26.11 15.12 -7.85
CA SER A 178 -26.13 14.14 -8.93
C SER A 178 -27.53 13.63 -9.27
N LYS A 179 -27.76 13.28 -10.53
CA LYS A 179 -29.00 12.68 -11.00
C LYS A 179 -28.72 11.30 -11.57
N VAL A 180 -29.71 10.42 -11.52
CA VAL A 180 -29.62 9.09 -12.12
C VAL A 180 -30.79 8.91 -13.07
N SER A 181 -30.52 8.43 -14.28
CA SER A 181 -31.53 7.94 -15.20
C SER A 181 -31.22 6.50 -15.61
N LEU A 182 -32.27 5.70 -15.72
CA LEU A 182 -32.21 4.31 -16.23
C LEU A 182 -33.01 4.25 -17.52
N THR A 183 -32.33 4.05 -18.64
CA THR A 183 -32.92 4.03 -19.98
C THR A 183 -33.75 5.30 -20.24
N GLY A 184 -33.21 6.46 -19.83
CA GLY A 184 -33.84 7.78 -19.97
C GLY A 184 -34.92 8.09 -18.93
N ILE A 185 -35.31 7.14 -18.07
CA ILE A 185 -36.29 7.36 -17.00
C ILE A 185 -35.58 7.87 -15.76
N PRO A 186 -35.94 9.04 -15.19
CA PRO A 186 -35.35 9.53 -13.95
C PRO A 186 -35.62 8.55 -12.80
N MET A 187 -34.55 8.18 -12.09
CA MET A 187 -34.61 7.27 -10.96
C MET A 187 -34.42 8.04 -9.65
N VAL A 188 -35.25 7.74 -8.65
CA VAL A 188 -35.01 8.13 -7.27
C VAL A 188 -34.18 7.02 -6.64
N GLY A 189 -32.86 7.07 -6.85
CA GLY A 189 -31.93 6.10 -6.25
C GLY A 189 -31.84 6.25 -4.72
N VAL A 190 -31.32 5.23 -4.05
CA VAL A 190 -31.02 5.35 -2.61
C VAL A 190 -29.68 6.05 -2.46
N GLN A 191 -29.72 7.28 -1.92
CA GLN A 191 -28.49 7.98 -1.54
C GLN A 191 -27.93 7.37 -0.26
N VAL A 192 -26.67 6.96 -0.31
CA VAL A 192 -25.87 6.59 0.86
C VAL A 192 -24.77 7.61 1.01
N THR A 193 -24.55 8.08 2.24
CA THR A 193 -23.43 8.96 2.57
C THR A 193 -22.26 8.14 3.06
N GLY A 194 -21.04 8.54 2.69
CA GLY A 194 -19.82 8.03 3.32
C GLY A 194 -19.15 6.84 2.64
N LEU A 195 -19.63 6.35 1.49
CA LEU A 195 -18.81 5.41 0.71
C LEU A 195 -17.66 6.18 0.05
N PRO A 196 -16.40 5.73 0.21
CA PRO A 196 -15.26 6.47 -0.29
C PRO A 196 -15.17 6.38 -1.81
N LEU A 197 -14.92 7.51 -2.47
CA LEU A 197 -14.63 7.56 -3.89
C LEU A 197 -13.20 7.07 -4.14
N VAL A 198 -13.09 5.97 -4.88
CA VAL A 198 -11.84 5.26 -5.17
C VAL A 198 -11.74 4.94 -6.65
N TYR A 199 -10.52 4.81 -7.17
CA TYR A 199 -10.28 4.62 -8.61
C TYR A 199 -9.48 3.36 -8.95
N ARG A 200 -9.09 2.60 -7.93
CA ARG A 200 -8.32 1.38 -8.07
C ARG A 200 -8.82 0.36 -7.03
N PRO A 201 -8.79 -0.94 -7.34
CA PRO A 201 -9.14 -1.98 -6.40
C PRO A 201 -8.00 -2.25 -5.40
N SER A 202 -7.52 -1.20 -4.73
CA SER A 202 -6.39 -1.20 -3.82
C SER A 202 -6.45 0.04 -2.94
N GLY A 203 -5.87 -0.02 -1.74
CA GLY A 203 -5.85 1.12 -0.82
C GLY A 203 -6.77 0.91 0.38
N ARG A 204 -6.45 1.56 1.50
CA ARG A 204 -7.28 1.54 2.71
C ARG A 204 -8.71 1.99 2.45
N LYS A 205 -8.92 3.04 1.65
CA LYS A 205 -10.26 3.50 1.28
C LYS A 205 -11.02 2.47 0.45
N PHE A 206 -10.34 1.77 -0.46
CA PHE A 206 -10.99 0.71 -1.23
C PHE A 206 -11.41 -0.45 -0.33
N ARG A 207 -10.59 -0.81 0.67
CA ARG A 207 -10.97 -1.81 1.68
C ARG A 207 -12.21 -1.39 2.48
N GLY A 208 -12.28 -0.13 2.92
CA GLY A 208 -13.46 0.41 3.58
C GLY A 208 -14.71 0.40 2.69
N LEU A 209 -14.56 0.62 1.38
CA LEU A 209 -15.67 0.45 0.42
C LEU A 209 -16.13 -1.00 0.36
N VAL A 210 -15.21 -1.97 0.24
CA VAL A 210 -15.53 -3.40 0.19
C VAL A 210 -16.31 -3.81 1.44
N ASP A 211 -15.84 -3.43 2.63
CA ASP A 211 -16.53 -3.74 3.88
C ASP A 211 -17.95 -3.13 3.94
N ALA A 212 -18.09 -1.85 3.56
CA ALA A 212 -19.39 -1.19 3.58
C ALA A 212 -20.39 -1.77 2.56
N VAL A 213 -19.91 -2.18 1.39
CA VAL A 213 -20.73 -2.85 0.36
C VAL A 213 -21.11 -4.25 0.83
N ALA A 214 -20.15 -5.01 1.37
CA ALA A 214 -20.38 -6.34 1.93
C ALA A 214 -21.45 -6.33 3.03
N ASP A 215 -21.32 -5.43 4.01
CA ASP A 215 -22.28 -5.28 5.11
C ASP A 215 -23.67 -4.90 4.62
N ARG A 216 -23.76 -4.04 3.59
CA ARG A 216 -25.04 -3.58 3.06
C ARG A 216 -25.81 -4.67 2.32
N PHE A 217 -25.12 -5.44 1.49
CA PHE A 217 -25.75 -6.41 0.59
C PHE A 217 -25.70 -7.84 1.13
N GLY A 218 -25.01 -8.08 2.25
CA GLY A 218 -24.81 -9.43 2.79
C GLY A 218 -23.98 -10.31 1.85
N THR A 219 -23.00 -9.73 1.16
CA THR A 219 -22.10 -10.43 0.23
C THR A 219 -20.68 -10.43 0.78
N ASP A 220 -19.91 -11.47 0.48
CA ASP A 220 -18.47 -11.52 0.76
C ASP A 220 -17.61 -10.99 -0.39
N HIS A 221 -18.23 -10.62 -1.52
CA HIS A 221 -17.53 -10.27 -2.76
C HIS A 221 -18.26 -9.21 -3.60
N ILE A 222 -17.51 -8.23 -4.10
CA ILE A 222 -17.98 -7.30 -5.14
C ILE A 222 -17.79 -7.95 -6.51
N SER A 223 -18.87 -8.16 -7.26
CA SER A 223 -18.85 -8.83 -8.57
C SER A 223 -17.97 -8.14 -9.61
N SER A 224 -17.93 -6.81 -9.66
CA SER A 224 -16.93 -6.10 -10.48
C SER A 224 -16.70 -4.67 -9.99
N PHE A 225 -15.55 -4.09 -10.36
CA PHE A 225 -15.24 -2.68 -10.11
C PHE A 225 -14.78 -1.98 -11.39
N GLN A 226 -15.46 -0.90 -11.76
CA GLN A 226 -15.11 -0.04 -12.90
C GLN A 226 -14.86 1.37 -12.40
N ALA A 227 -13.81 2.05 -12.89
CA ALA A 227 -13.52 3.41 -12.45
C ALA A 227 -12.94 4.31 -13.53
N ALA A 228 -13.26 5.61 -13.43
CA ALA A 228 -12.66 6.66 -14.25
C ALA A 228 -12.51 7.97 -13.46
N HIS A 229 -11.32 8.59 -13.49
CA HIS A 229 -11.13 9.92 -12.92
C HIS A 229 -11.99 10.99 -13.61
N LYS A 230 -12.21 10.82 -14.91
CA LYS A 230 -13.11 11.65 -15.72
C LYS A 230 -13.83 10.73 -16.71
N ALA A 231 -15.16 10.75 -16.70
CA ALA A 231 -15.96 10.05 -17.70
C ALA A 231 -15.67 10.61 -19.10
N ASN A 232 -15.63 9.72 -20.08
CA ASN A 232 -15.52 10.07 -21.48
C ASN A 232 -16.89 9.87 -22.16
N GLN A 233 -16.94 10.03 -23.49
CA GLN A 233 -18.18 9.83 -24.27
C GLN A 233 -18.63 8.37 -24.35
N HIS A 234 -17.71 7.43 -24.11
CA HIS A 234 -18.00 6.00 -24.14
C HIS A 234 -18.49 5.53 -22.77
N PRO A 235 -19.45 4.59 -22.72
CA PRO A 235 -19.95 4.10 -21.45
C PRO A 235 -18.90 3.24 -20.72
N LEU A 236 -18.84 3.36 -19.40
CA LEU A 236 -18.25 2.30 -18.57
C LEU A 236 -19.16 1.08 -18.67
N THR A 237 -18.59 -0.10 -18.94
CA THR A 237 -19.38 -1.31 -19.20
C THR A 237 -19.28 -2.29 -18.02
N VAL A 238 -20.43 -2.80 -17.60
CA VAL A 238 -20.60 -3.85 -16.59
C VAL A 238 -21.19 -5.07 -17.29
N ASP A 239 -20.33 -5.97 -17.76
CA ASP A 239 -20.71 -7.13 -18.57
C ASP A 239 -20.20 -8.48 -18.02
N HIS A 240 -19.35 -8.47 -17.01
CA HIS A 240 -18.76 -9.67 -16.42
C HIS A 240 -18.60 -9.57 -14.90
N ILE A 241 -18.39 -10.74 -14.28
CA ILE A 241 -17.88 -10.86 -12.91
C ILE A 241 -16.36 -10.93 -12.98
N ASP A 242 -15.67 -10.07 -12.24
CA ASP A 242 -14.23 -10.12 -12.07
C ASP A 242 -13.87 -11.16 -11.02
N THR A 243 -13.25 -12.24 -11.46
CA THR A 243 -12.78 -13.36 -10.63
C THR A 243 -11.26 -13.35 -10.45
N THR A 244 -10.59 -12.36 -11.03
CA THR A 244 -9.12 -12.27 -11.05
C THR A 244 -8.59 -11.25 -10.04
N THR A 245 -9.39 -10.22 -9.73
CA THR A 245 -9.03 -9.21 -8.73
C THR A 245 -9.40 -9.66 -7.33
N ALA A 246 -8.47 -10.33 -6.67
CA ALA A 246 -8.58 -10.79 -5.28
C ALA A 246 -9.15 -9.75 -4.30
N ALA A 247 -8.74 -8.48 -4.44
CA ALA A 247 -9.11 -7.41 -3.52
C ALA A 247 -10.62 -7.09 -3.51
N LEU A 248 -11.40 -7.59 -4.48
CA LEU A 248 -12.86 -7.47 -4.48
C LEU A 248 -13.54 -8.35 -3.42
N ALA A 249 -12.85 -9.37 -2.90
CA ALA A 249 -13.33 -10.16 -1.78
C ALA A 249 -13.08 -9.43 -0.46
N ARG A 250 -14.02 -9.56 0.48
CA ARG A 250 -13.88 -9.04 1.84
C ARG A 250 -12.69 -9.70 2.55
N ASN A 251 -12.57 -11.02 2.47
CA ASN A 251 -11.53 -11.77 3.18
C ASN A 251 -10.55 -12.43 2.20
N TYR A 252 -9.79 -11.61 1.47
CA TYR A 252 -8.94 -12.09 0.39
C TYR A 252 -7.51 -12.49 0.81
N LEU A 253 -6.98 -11.91 1.90
CA LEU A 253 -5.59 -12.15 2.34
C LEU A 253 -5.26 -13.60 2.72
N PRO A 254 -6.16 -14.42 3.28
CA PRO A 254 -5.85 -15.82 3.61
C PRO A 254 -5.28 -16.63 2.43
N GLN A 255 -5.67 -16.34 1.19
CA GLN A 255 -5.15 -17.06 0.01
C GLN A 255 -3.67 -16.75 -0.30
N PHE A 256 -3.16 -15.64 0.23
CA PHE A 256 -1.78 -15.20 0.09
C PHE A 256 -0.88 -15.69 1.22
N LEU A 257 -1.45 -16.27 2.28
CA LEU A 257 -0.66 -16.85 3.36
C LEU A 257 0.22 -17.97 2.83
N ARG A 258 1.46 -18.01 3.30
CA ARG A 258 2.42 -19.08 3.02
C ARG A 258 2.98 -19.62 4.34
N GLY A 259 3.27 -20.92 4.35
CA GLY A 259 3.97 -21.55 5.47
C GLY A 259 5.39 -20.99 5.60
N TYR A 260 5.97 -21.15 6.78
CA TYR A 260 7.31 -20.70 7.13
C TYR A 260 8.20 -21.83 7.67
N ASP A 261 7.77 -23.08 7.54
CA ASP A 261 8.50 -24.26 8.05
C ASP A 261 9.87 -24.46 7.38
N ASP A 262 10.03 -23.94 6.17
CA ASP A 262 11.27 -23.99 5.38
C ASP A 262 12.22 -22.80 5.63
N LEU A 263 11.82 -21.83 6.46
CA LEU A 263 12.68 -20.71 6.85
C LEU A 263 13.69 -21.12 7.93
N SER A 264 14.75 -20.32 8.07
CA SER A 264 15.82 -20.60 9.04
C SER A 264 15.30 -20.62 10.49
N PRO A 265 15.95 -21.35 11.41
CA PRO A 265 15.55 -21.39 12.82
C PRO A 265 15.39 -20.02 13.47
N ASP A 266 16.23 -19.04 13.12
CA ASP A 266 16.19 -17.70 13.71
C ASP A 266 14.90 -16.97 13.33
N ILE A 267 14.53 -17.02 12.04
CA ILE A 267 13.29 -16.42 11.55
C ILE A 267 12.08 -17.12 12.16
N ARG A 268 12.07 -18.46 12.21
CA ARG A 268 10.96 -19.22 12.81
C ARG A 268 10.79 -18.91 14.29
N THR A 269 11.90 -18.82 15.03
CA THR A 269 11.89 -18.48 16.45
C THR A 269 11.29 -17.11 16.67
N TRP A 270 11.72 -16.09 15.93
CA TRP A 270 11.13 -14.74 16.03
C TRP A 270 9.64 -14.76 15.70
N ILE A 271 9.21 -15.48 14.66
CA ILE A 271 7.79 -15.60 14.30
C ILE A 271 6.99 -16.23 15.44
N ASP A 272 7.52 -17.26 16.11
CA ASP A 272 6.80 -17.97 17.16
C ASP A 272 6.75 -17.22 18.50
N THR A 273 7.77 -16.39 18.79
CA THR A 273 7.85 -15.66 20.06
C THR A 273 7.41 -14.20 19.97
N ASP A 274 7.38 -13.62 18.76
CA ASP A 274 7.24 -12.17 18.50
C ASP A 274 8.21 -11.35 19.38
N ASP A 275 9.40 -11.93 19.64
CA ASP A 275 10.31 -11.42 20.65
C ASP A 275 11.30 -10.43 20.05
N ASP A 276 10.96 -9.16 20.21
CA ASP A 276 11.85 -8.02 20.00
C ASP A 276 12.57 -7.62 21.31
N ASP A 277 12.64 -8.47 22.35
CA ASP A 277 13.28 -8.11 23.64
C ASP A 277 14.80 -7.95 23.46
N THR A 278 15.15 -6.77 22.98
CA THR A 278 16.52 -6.30 22.96
C THR A 278 16.84 -5.75 24.34
N GLU A 279 17.87 -6.32 24.96
CA GLU A 279 18.43 -5.80 26.22
C GLU A 279 18.88 -4.32 26.10
N PHE A 280 19.03 -3.83 24.87
CA PHE A 280 19.49 -2.51 24.52
C PHE A 280 18.50 -1.76 23.62
N ASP A 281 18.41 -0.45 23.79
CA ASP A 281 17.66 0.48 22.95
C ASP A 281 18.58 1.59 22.44
N VAL A 282 18.36 2.04 21.21
CA VAL A 282 19.19 3.05 20.54
C VAL A 282 18.31 4.18 20.05
N ALA A 283 18.35 5.31 20.76
CA ALA A 283 17.74 6.54 20.30
C ALA A 283 18.75 7.38 19.51
N PHE A 284 18.37 7.84 18.32
CA PHE A 284 19.23 8.65 17.45
C PHE A 284 18.55 9.98 17.12
N ASP A 285 19.24 11.09 17.41
CA ASP A 285 18.79 12.44 17.12
C ASP A 285 19.92 13.29 16.51
N ALA A 286 19.62 14.55 16.17
CA ALA A 286 20.58 15.44 15.48
C ALA A 286 21.84 15.74 16.32
N GLY A 287 21.76 15.61 17.65
CA GLY A 287 22.88 15.79 18.56
C GLY A 287 23.65 14.50 18.87
N GLY A 288 23.29 13.36 18.29
CA GLY A 288 23.99 12.08 18.47
C GLY A 288 23.10 10.94 18.95
N ILE A 289 23.72 9.95 19.59
CA ILE A 289 23.07 8.68 19.94
C ILE A 289 22.98 8.52 21.46
N THR A 290 21.84 8.04 21.95
CA THR A 290 21.68 7.52 23.31
C THR A 290 21.49 6.01 23.23
N LEU A 291 22.44 5.25 23.81
CA LEU A 291 22.31 3.81 24.03
C LEU A 291 21.76 3.59 25.45
N THR A 292 20.61 2.93 25.57
CA THR A 292 20.03 2.53 26.85
C THR A 292 20.19 1.03 27.01
N GLY A 293 20.67 0.58 28.17
CA GLY A 293 20.79 -0.85 28.49
C GLY A 293 20.77 -1.08 29.99
N PRO A 294 21.22 -2.25 30.48
CA PRO A 294 21.17 -2.61 31.90
C PRO A 294 21.93 -1.66 32.82
N SER A 295 23.00 -1.04 32.31
CA SER A 295 23.80 -0.04 33.04
C SER A 295 23.20 1.37 33.05
N GLY A 296 22.02 1.57 32.47
CA GLY A 296 21.41 2.87 32.24
C GLY A 296 21.82 3.52 30.91
N PRO A 297 21.29 4.72 30.62
CA PRO A 297 21.52 5.41 29.36
C PRO A 297 22.93 6.00 29.27
N ARG A 298 23.53 5.93 28.09
CA ARG A 298 24.81 6.56 27.78
C ARG A 298 24.73 7.30 26.46
N ARG A 299 25.26 8.53 26.44
CA ARG A 299 25.20 9.45 25.30
C ARG A 299 26.53 9.49 24.55
N PHE A 300 26.43 9.51 23.22
CA PHE A 300 27.53 9.68 22.28
C PHE A 300 27.24 10.90 21.41
N PRO A 301 27.80 12.08 21.72
CA PRO A 301 27.60 13.27 20.92
C PRO A 301 28.25 13.12 19.54
N VAL A 302 27.68 13.76 18.52
CA VAL A 302 28.26 13.81 17.17
C VAL A 302 29.60 14.55 17.24
N THR A 303 30.63 14.00 16.59
CA THR A 303 31.95 14.64 16.47
C THR A 303 32.00 15.53 15.23
N PRO A 304 32.80 16.61 15.22
CA PRO A 304 32.93 17.49 14.05
C PRO A 304 33.59 16.81 12.83
N ASP A 305 34.16 15.61 13.00
CA ASP A 305 34.88 14.86 11.96
C ASP A 305 33.97 14.08 11.00
N VAL A 306 32.66 14.04 11.25
CA VAL A 306 31.68 13.38 10.36
C VAL A 306 30.70 14.41 9.78
N PRO A 307 30.06 14.13 8.64
CA PRO A 307 29.02 14.99 8.09
C PRO A 307 27.91 15.26 9.11
N GLU A 308 27.32 16.46 9.04
CA GLU A 308 26.21 16.86 9.89
C GLU A 308 25.05 15.85 9.83
N ILE A 309 24.47 15.55 10.98
CA ILE A 309 23.34 14.63 11.10
C ILE A 309 22.05 15.35 10.68
N LEU A 310 21.68 15.18 9.41
CA LEU A 310 20.42 15.63 8.87
C LEU A 310 19.40 14.49 8.94
N LEU A 311 18.24 14.72 9.56
CA LEU A 311 17.12 13.77 9.63
C LEU A 311 17.54 12.33 10.06
N PRO A 312 17.91 12.15 11.34
CA PRO A 312 18.22 10.82 11.88
C PRO A 312 16.99 9.91 11.83
N VAL A 313 17.21 8.63 11.50
CA VAL A 313 16.12 7.66 11.31
C VAL A 313 16.16 6.52 12.31
N ALA A 314 17.20 5.69 12.26
CA ALA A 314 17.29 4.46 13.04
C ALA A 314 18.72 4.20 13.51
N GLY A 315 18.83 3.44 14.60
CA GLY A 315 20.10 2.93 15.10
C GLY A 315 19.96 1.50 15.62
N VAL A 316 21.03 0.73 15.51
CA VAL A 316 21.13 -0.65 16.01
C VAL A 316 22.46 -0.83 16.72
N TYR A 317 22.50 -1.68 17.74
CA TYR A 317 23.70 -1.91 18.54
C TYR A 317 24.16 -3.36 18.44
N ASP A 318 25.45 -3.54 18.13
CA ASP A 318 26.14 -4.83 18.24
C ASP A 318 26.86 -4.92 19.60
N PRO A 319 26.33 -5.68 20.57
CA PRO A 319 26.97 -5.85 21.87
C PRO A 319 28.29 -6.63 21.80
N THR A 320 28.50 -7.45 20.76
CA THR A 320 29.73 -8.26 20.63
C THR A 320 30.91 -7.38 20.24
N SER A 321 30.74 -6.57 19.19
CA SER A 321 31.78 -5.64 18.73
C SER A 321 31.81 -4.31 19.50
N GLN A 322 30.76 -4.02 20.28
CA GLN A 322 30.57 -2.74 20.96
C GLN A 322 30.52 -1.59 19.94
N VAL A 323 29.70 -1.75 18.90
CA VAL A 323 29.52 -0.74 17.85
C VAL A 323 28.03 -0.44 17.68
N ILE A 324 27.69 0.83 17.57
CA ILE A 324 26.35 1.27 17.15
C ILE A 324 26.41 1.62 15.67
N TYR A 325 25.45 1.17 14.88
CA TYR A 325 25.24 1.62 13.52
C TYR A 325 24.00 2.50 13.45
N CYS A 326 24.04 3.59 12.69
CA CYS A 326 22.87 4.46 12.53
C CYS A 326 22.79 5.08 11.14
N ILE A 327 21.58 5.44 10.73
CA ILE A 327 21.28 5.95 9.39
C ILE A 327 20.59 7.31 9.42
N THR A 328 20.96 8.16 8.47
CA THR A 328 20.32 9.44 8.16
C THR A 328 19.69 9.42 6.77
N ILE A 329 18.74 10.31 6.53
CA ILE A 329 18.09 10.51 5.23
C ILE A 329 18.12 11.96 4.77
N GLY A 330 17.80 12.19 3.49
CA GLY A 330 17.87 13.50 2.86
C GLY A 330 19.30 13.94 2.52
N ALA A 331 19.40 14.77 1.47
CA ALA A 331 20.68 15.05 0.80
C ALA A 331 21.39 13.74 0.44
N GLU A 332 22.67 13.59 0.79
CA GLU A 332 23.45 12.37 0.52
C GLU A 332 22.90 11.13 1.26
N GLY A 333 22.44 11.30 2.51
CA GLY A 333 22.21 10.22 3.45
C GLY A 333 23.49 9.44 3.81
N TYR A 334 23.62 8.98 5.05
CA TYR A 334 24.82 8.26 5.48
C TYR A 334 24.49 7.11 6.43
N LEU A 335 25.30 6.06 6.34
CA LEU A 335 25.41 5.03 7.36
C LEU A 335 26.66 5.32 8.19
N TYR A 336 26.46 5.50 9.50
CA TYR A 336 27.53 5.76 10.46
C TYR A 336 27.75 4.54 11.35
N SER A 337 28.94 4.48 11.94
CA SER A 337 29.25 3.61 13.07
C SER A 337 29.81 4.45 14.22
N VAL A 338 29.48 4.07 15.45
CA VAL A 338 30.01 4.66 16.69
C VAL A 338 30.63 3.56 17.53
N ASP A 339 31.93 3.64 17.77
CA ASP A 339 32.61 2.76 18.72
C ASP A 339 32.18 3.15 20.14
N VAL A 340 31.54 2.21 20.82
CA VAL A 340 30.95 2.44 22.14
C VAL A 340 32.04 2.63 23.20
N ARG A 341 33.24 2.08 23.04
CA ARG A 341 34.31 2.23 24.03
C ARG A 341 34.96 3.61 23.98
N THR A 342 35.12 4.15 22.79
CA THR A 342 35.89 5.39 22.53
C THR A 342 35.00 6.59 22.22
N GLY A 343 33.75 6.35 21.80
CA GLY A 343 32.83 7.38 21.31
C GLY A 343 33.18 7.93 19.92
N VAL A 344 34.11 7.29 19.21
CA VAL A 344 34.55 7.73 17.88
C VAL A 344 33.48 7.39 16.85
N TRP A 345 33.07 8.40 16.08
CA TRP A 345 32.19 8.25 14.92
C TRP A 345 32.98 7.96 13.66
N THR A 346 32.40 7.21 12.75
CA THR A 346 32.96 6.97 11.42
C THR A 346 31.83 6.85 10.41
N VAL A 347 32.04 7.38 9.21
CA VAL A 347 31.15 7.13 8.07
C VAL A 347 31.49 5.75 7.50
N VAL A 348 30.54 4.82 7.56
CA VAL A 348 30.68 3.50 6.95
C VAL A 348 30.53 3.61 5.44
N THR A 349 29.47 4.30 4.98
CA THR A 349 29.24 4.60 3.57
C THR A 349 28.27 5.76 3.41
N SER A 350 28.38 6.48 2.30
CA SER A 350 27.27 7.26 1.75
C SER A 350 26.14 6.33 1.30
N LEU A 351 24.90 6.81 1.43
CA LEU A 351 23.70 6.14 0.94
C LEU A 351 23.30 6.58 -0.48
N ASP A 352 23.96 7.58 -1.06
CA ASP A 352 23.74 8.07 -2.43
C ASP A 352 22.26 8.43 -2.66
N GLU A 353 21.75 9.36 -1.85
CA GLU A 353 20.37 9.85 -1.85
C GLU A 353 19.31 8.77 -1.57
N TYR A 354 19.72 7.62 -1.03
CA TYR A 354 18.79 6.58 -0.60
C TYR A 354 18.18 6.91 0.76
N ASP A 355 16.91 7.26 0.72
CA ASP A 355 16.11 7.44 1.93
C ASP A 355 15.75 6.07 2.54
N ALA A 356 16.44 5.69 3.61
CA ALA A 356 16.16 4.49 4.39
C ALA A 356 15.16 4.76 5.53
N ALA A 357 14.28 3.79 5.82
CA ALA A 357 13.32 3.86 6.93
C ALA A 357 13.61 2.87 8.06
N GLY A 358 14.27 1.75 7.76
CA GLY A 358 14.60 0.71 8.72
C GLY A 358 16.06 0.31 8.63
N LEU A 359 16.59 -0.19 9.75
CA LEU A 359 17.95 -0.69 9.88
C LEU A 359 17.95 -1.94 10.75
N LEU A 360 18.63 -2.98 10.28
CA LEU A 360 18.91 -4.21 11.02
C LEU A 360 20.40 -4.53 10.88
N TYR A 361 21.01 -5.02 11.95
CA TYR A 361 22.34 -5.63 11.90
C TYR A 361 22.21 -7.13 12.13
N ASP A 362 22.74 -7.91 11.20
CA ASP A 362 22.94 -9.35 11.37
C ASP A 362 24.37 -9.63 11.81
N ALA A 363 24.52 -10.16 13.03
CA ALA A 363 25.83 -10.40 13.64
C ALA A 363 26.56 -11.59 13.01
N ASP A 364 25.83 -12.60 12.54
CA ASP A 364 26.41 -13.84 12.04
C ASP A 364 27.10 -13.61 10.69
N THR A 365 26.47 -12.87 9.78
CA THR A 365 27.06 -12.50 8.49
C THR A 365 27.76 -11.15 8.50
N ARG A 366 27.67 -10.39 9.60
CA ARG A 366 28.19 -9.02 9.74
C ARG A 366 27.66 -8.10 8.64
N GLN A 367 26.35 -8.11 8.46
CA GLN A 367 25.66 -7.35 7.42
C GLN A 367 24.68 -6.34 8.04
N LEU A 368 24.55 -5.19 7.39
CA LEU A 368 23.57 -4.16 7.70
C LEU A 368 22.51 -4.18 6.60
N VAL A 369 21.26 -4.40 7.01
CA VAL A 369 20.10 -4.48 6.12
C VAL A 369 19.24 -3.24 6.31
N LEU A 370 19.04 -2.49 5.24
CA LEU A 370 18.26 -1.27 5.20
C LEU A 370 17.03 -1.48 4.34
N THR A 371 15.93 -0.87 4.75
CA THR A 371 14.68 -0.80 3.98
C THR A 371 14.40 0.63 3.58
N GLY A 372 13.80 0.83 2.41
CA GLY A 372 13.56 2.16 1.86
C GLY A 372 12.45 2.91 2.58
N ALA A 373 12.41 4.21 2.41
CA ALA A 373 11.40 5.10 2.95
C ALA A 373 10.38 5.56 1.89
N PHE A 374 9.28 6.12 2.40
CA PHE A 374 8.28 6.88 1.64
C PHE A 374 7.74 6.17 0.39
N SER A 375 8.23 6.58 -0.78
CA SER A 375 7.74 6.15 -2.09
C SER A 375 8.37 4.83 -2.56
N ARG A 376 9.44 4.37 -1.89
CA ARG A 376 10.19 3.16 -2.24
C ARG A 376 10.42 2.22 -1.05
N PRO A 377 9.38 1.87 -0.27
CA PRO A 377 9.57 1.07 0.94
C PRO A 377 10.13 -0.34 0.66
N GLY A 378 9.89 -0.89 -0.53
CA GLY A 378 10.45 -2.17 -0.97
C GLY A 378 11.83 -2.10 -1.64
N ASP A 379 12.53 -0.95 -1.62
CA ASP A 379 13.95 -0.87 -1.99
C ASP A 379 14.80 -1.30 -0.80
N ILE A 380 15.37 -2.49 -0.87
CA ILE A 380 16.13 -3.13 0.21
C ILE A 380 17.60 -3.12 -0.16
N ARG A 381 18.46 -2.68 0.77
CA ARG A 381 19.91 -2.66 0.57
C ARG A 381 20.61 -3.44 1.69
N VAL A 382 21.59 -4.23 1.31
CA VAL A 382 22.43 -5.01 2.22
C VAL A 382 23.87 -4.57 2.07
N PHE A 383 24.49 -4.18 3.18
CA PHE A 383 25.88 -3.75 3.26
C PHE A 383 26.65 -4.69 4.18
N GLY A 384 27.56 -5.48 3.62
CA GLY A 384 28.53 -6.25 4.41
C GLY A 384 29.63 -5.35 4.92
N LEU A 385 30.05 -5.58 6.17
CA LEU A 385 31.22 -4.89 6.75
C LEU A 385 32.54 -5.28 6.09
N ASP A 386 32.53 -6.31 5.23
CA ASP A 386 33.61 -6.72 4.34
C ASP A 386 33.62 -5.97 2.99
N GLY A 387 32.66 -5.07 2.77
CA GLY A 387 32.47 -4.31 1.54
C GLY A 387 31.52 -4.95 0.53
N HIS A 388 30.97 -6.14 0.81
CA HIS A 388 29.93 -6.75 -0.02
C HIS A 388 28.68 -5.85 -0.05
N ARG A 389 28.01 -5.79 -1.21
CA ARG A 389 26.76 -5.03 -1.39
C ARG A 389 25.75 -5.85 -2.20
N ALA A 390 24.51 -5.87 -1.75
CA ALA A 390 23.39 -6.43 -2.49
C ALA A 390 22.16 -5.51 -2.37
N SER A 391 21.26 -5.60 -3.34
CA SER A 391 19.99 -4.88 -3.29
C SER A 391 18.88 -5.68 -3.94
N ALA A 392 17.65 -5.43 -3.49
CA ALA A 392 16.43 -5.97 -4.06
C ALA A 392 15.39 -4.86 -4.12
N PHE A 393 14.70 -4.71 -5.26
CA PHE A 393 13.58 -3.78 -5.36
C PHE A 393 12.28 -4.55 -5.58
N ILE A 394 11.37 -4.39 -4.64
CA ILE A 394 10.04 -4.98 -4.67
C ILE A 394 9.04 -3.83 -4.77
N PRO A 395 8.23 -3.76 -5.85
CA PRO A 395 7.20 -2.74 -5.92
C PRO A 395 6.21 -2.92 -4.77
N ILE A 396 5.60 -1.83 -4.29
CA ILE A 396 4.62 -1.89 -3.19
C ILE A 396 3.48 -2.88 -3.48
N THR A 397 3.07 -2.98 -4.74
CA THR A 397 2.05 -3.93 -5.20
C THR A 397 2.51 -5.39 -5.18
N GLY A 398 3.80 -5.64 -4.96
CA GLY A 398 4.39 -6.97 -4.75
C GLY A 398 4.25 -7.50 -3.33
N PHE A 399 3.80 -6.67 -2.37
CA PHE A 399 3.54 -7.08 -0.99
C PHE A 399 2.03 -7.31 -0.78
N PRO A 400 1.56 -8.57 -0.64
CA PRO A 400 0.14 -8.86 -0.48
C PRO A 400 -0.46 -8.16 0.74
N GLY A 401 -1.46 -7.31 0.51
CA GLY A 401 -2.15 -6.58 1.58
C GLY A 401 -1.42 -5.37 2.15
N LEU A 402 -0.25 -4.98 1.63
CA LEU A 402 0.45 -3.79 2.11
C LEU A 402 -0.35 -2.51 1.81
N THR A 403 -0.94 -2.41 0.61
CA THR A 403 -1.79 -1.28 0.25
C THR A 403 -3.12 -1.26 1.00
N ASP A 404 -3.48 -2.28 1.76
CA ASP A 404 -4.66 -2.19 2.63
C ASP A 404 -4.40 -1.27 3.82
N LEU A 405 -3.12 -1.10 4.19
CA LEU A 405 -2.70 -0.28 5.31
C LEU A 405 -2.67 1.21 4.96
N PHE A 406 -2.75 1.64 3.71
CA PHE A 406 -2.67 3.06 3.31
C PHE A 406 -3.16 3.28 1.86
N ASP A 407 -3.48 4.51 1.48
CA ASP A 407 -3.87 4.80 0.09
C ASP A 407 -2.65 5.10 -0.80
N TYR A 408 -2.13 4.07 -1.49
CA TYR A 408 -0.97 4.22 -2.38
C TYR A 408 -1.18 5.30 -3.46
N GLY A 409 -0.23 6.24 -3.53
CA GLY A 409 -0.26 7.40 -4.43
C GLY A 409 -0.86 8.67 -3.80
N ASN A 410 -1.57 8.55 -2.68
CA ASN A 410 -2.12 9.68 -1.92
C ASN A 410 -1.47 9.81 -0.53
N GLU A 411 -1.00 8.71 0.04
CA GLU A 411 -0.43 8.63 1.38
C GLU A 411 0.95 7.95 1.34
N HIS A 412 1.77 8.25 2.34
CA HIS A 412 2.97 7.47 2.61
C HIS A 412 2.58 6.15 3.27
N GLY A 413 3.13 5.04 2.78
CA GLY A 413 2.94 3.74 3.41
C GLY A 413 3.65 3.65 4.75
N PRO A 414 3.27 2.68 5.60
CA PRO A 414 4.06 2.35 6.77
C PRO A 414 5.49 1.98 6.37
N PRO A 415 6.49 2.28 7.21
CA PRO A 415 7.83 1.78 7.00
C PRO A 415 7.82 0.25 7.04
N LEU A 416 8.70 -0.36 6.25
CA LEU A 416 9.00 -1.79 6.30
C LEU A 416 10.11 -2.00 7.31
N ILE A 417 9.79 -2.44 8.53
CA ILE A 417 10.76 -2.61 9.61
C ILE A 417 11.42 -3.98 9.47
N PRO A 418 12.74 -4.06 9.23
CA PRO A 418 13.45 -5.33 9.19
C PRO A 418 13.57 -5.88 10.61
N ARG A 419 13.32 -7.19 10.77
CA ARG A 419 13.29 -7.88 12.07
C ARG A 419 14.43 -8.87 12.23
N VAL A 420 14.57 -9.78 11.27
CA VAL A 420 15.57 -10.84 11.27
C VAL A 420 16.07 -11.05 9.85
N PHE A 421 17.37 -11.28 9.66
CA PHE A 421 17.96 -11.62 8.38
C PHE A 421 18.81 -12.87 8.53
N SER A 422 18.49 -13.92 7.78
CA SER A 422 19.17 -15.21 7.88
C SER A 422 18.96 -16.02 6.60
N ASP A 423 20.01 -16.67 6.10
CA ASP A 423 20.01 -17.46 4.86
C ASP A 423 19.46 -16.71 3.61
N GLY A 424 19.71 -15.40 3.52
CA GLY A 424 19.23 -14.55 2.44
C GLY A 424 17.75 -14.17 2.53
N TRP A 425 17.03 -14.66 3.54
CA TRP A 425 15.67 -14.27 3.86
C TRP A 425 15.66 -13.13 4.86
N LEU A 426 14.88 -12.10 4.58
CA LEU A 426 14.61 -10.96 5.43
C LEU A 426 13.17 -11.05 5.94
N LEU A 427 13.01 -11.15 7.24
CA LEU A 427 11.73 -10.97 7.92
C LEU A 427 11.47 -9.47 8.06
N ILE A 428 10.33 -9.01 7.55
CA ILE A 428 9.94 -7.61 7.52
C ILE A 428 8.53 -7.45 8.05
N GLU A 429 8.31 -6.40 8.81
CA GLU A 429 7.01 -6.04 9.31
C GLU A 429 6.55 -4.65 8.83
N ALA A 430 5.27 -4.53 8.50
CA ALA A 430 4.59 -3.27 8.28
C ALA A 430 3.48 -3.09 9.33
N ARG A 431 3.46 -1.97 10.06
CA ARG A 431 2.42 -1.66 11.06
C ARG A 431 1.83 -0.27 10.85
N VAL A 432 0.53 -0.12 11.07
CA VAL A 432 -0.18 1.18 11.11
C VAL A 432 -1.12 1.23 12.31
N GLY A 433 -1.17 2.39 12.99
CA GLY A 433 -2.05 2.63 14.14
C GLY A 433 -1.32 2.69 15.49
N ASP A 434 0.01 2.54 15.49
CA ASP A 434 0.86 2.50 16.70
C ASP A 434 1.12 3.89 17.34
N ASP A 435 0.35 4.92 16.97
CA ASP A 435 0.47 6.27 17.54
C ASP A 435 -0.21 6.39 18.92
N GLY A 436 -1.00 5.39 19.32
CA GLY A 436 -1.67 5.33 20.61
C GLY A 436 -1.02 4.29 21.55
N PRO A 437 -1.27 4.36 22.86
CA PRO A 437 -0.75 3.38 23.82
C PRO A 437 -1.31 1.96 23.63
N ASP A 438 -2.31 1.79 22.75
CA ASP A 438 -3.01 0.53 22.53
C ASP A 438 -2.53 -0.17 21.25
N ARG A 439 -1.45 -0.93 21.40
CA ARG A 439 -0.89 -1.81 20.36
C ARG A 439 -1.91 -2.82 19.82
N ALA A 440 -2.93 -3.16 20.59
CA ALA A 440 -3.95 -4.14 20.20
C ALA A 440 -4.90 -3.65 19.09
N SER A 441 -4.76 -2.40 18.65
CA SER A 441 -5.55 -1.84 17.55
C SER A 441 -4.77 -1.70 16.25
N ALA A 442 -3.44 -1.89 16.28
CA ALA A 442 -2.58 -1.67 15.13
C ALA A 442 -2.79 -2.74 14.07
N GLN A 443 -3.01 -2.33 12.82
CA GLN A 443 -3.03 -3.29 11.71
C GLN A 443 -1.60 -3.61 11.30
N TYR A 444 -1.30 -4.90 11.11
CA TYR A 444 0.04 -5.34 10.76
C TYR A 444 0.07 -6.34 9.61
N ARG A 445 1.24 -6.43 8.97
CA ARG A 445 1.59 -7.43 7.96
C ARG A 445 3.02 -7.90 8.23
N LEU A 446 3.20 -9.21 8.28
CA LEU A 446 4.50 -9.84 8.45
C LEU A 446 4.87 -10.60 7.17
N TYR A 447 6.03 -10.29 6.62
CA TYR A 447 6.52 -10.86 5.37
C TYR A 447 7.88 -11.52 5.55
N ALA A 448 8.11 -12.62 4.82
CA ALA A 448 9.47 -13.06 4.50
C ALA A 448 9.80 -12.67 3.06
N LEU A 449 10.96 -12.05 2.87
CA LEU A 449 11.48 -11.60 1.59
C LEU A 449 12.79 -12.31 1.27
N GLN A 450 12.89 -12.98 0.13
CA GLN A 450 14.17 -13.49 -0.37
C GLN A 450 14.86 -12.36 -1.18
N ILE A 451 15.95 -11.80 -0.66
CA ILE A 451 16.75 -10.76 -1.31
C ILE A 451 17.23 -11.13 -2.73
N ALA A 452 17.70 -12.35 -2.95
CA ALA A 452 18.27 -12.79 -4.23
C ALA A 452 17.22 -12.94 -5.35
N THR A 453 15.99 -13.35 -5.01
CA THR A 453 14.94 -13.63 -6.01
C THR A 453 13.83 -12.57 -6.03
N GLY A 454 13.74 -11.74 -4.99
CA GLY A 454 12.62 -10.83 -4.78
C GLY A 454 11.32 -11.52 -4.38
N GLU A 455 11.35 -12.81 -4.00
CA GLU A 455 10.17 -13.54 -3.57
C GLU A 455 9.63 -12.96 -2.25
N VAL A 456 8.33 -12.63 -2.22
CA VAL A 456 7.63 -12.15 -1.03
C VAL A 456 6.60 -13.18 -0.58
N ARG A 457 6.64 -13.53 0.71
CA ARG A 457 5.66 -14.39 1.37
C ARG A 457 4.94 -13.61 2.45
N LEU A 458 3.62 -13.52 2.37
CA LEU A 458 2.81 -13.06 3.51
C LEU A 458 2.71 -14.20 4.52
N LEU A 459 3.25 -13.98 5.73
CA LEU A 459 3.30 -15.00 6.78
C LEU A 459 2.16 -14.84 7.77
N ARG A 460 1.89 -13.59 8.19
CA ARG A 460 0.83 -13.23 9.14
C ARG A 460 0.26 -11.86 8.80
N PHE A 461 -0.99 -11.65 9.15
CA PHE A 461 -1.66 -10.36 9.09
C PHE A 461 -2.75 -10.30 10.16
N GLY A 462 -3.08 -9.11 10.64
CA GLY A 462 -4.17 -8.94 11.59
C GLY A 462 -4.32 -7.51 12.07
N THR A 463 -5.22 -7.35 13.03
CA THR A 463 -5.20 -6.29 14.05
C THR A 463 -4.46 -6.84 15.27
N GLY A 464 -3.60 -6.03 15.88
CA GLY A 464 -2.72 -6.41 16.98
C GLY A 464 -3.42 -6.85 18.25
#